data_AF-W4LMQ8-F1
#
_entry.id   AF-W4LMQ8-F1
#
_cell.length_a   1.000
_cell.length_b   1.000
_cell.length_c   1.000
_cell.angle_alpha   90.00
_cell.angle_beta   90.00
_cell.angle_gamma   90.00
#
_symmetry.space_group_name_H-M   'P 1'
#
loop_
_entity.id
_entity.type
_entity.pdbx_description
1 polymer ?
#
loop_
_entity_poly.entity_id
_entity_poly.type
_entity_poly.pdbx_seq_one_letter_code
_entity_poly.pdbx_strand_id
1 'polypeptide(L)' 'MGAYEVWIATLLVARLTTFVHQHQLGRAVQEMLFDLTSAIGRKRHPDVALVSVDRWPRHRQLPRTEAWELATPS' A
#
# COMPACT_ATOMS: atom_id res chain seq x y z
N MET A 1 -2.94 8.37 -14.28
CA MET A 1 -2.51 9.69 -13.77
C MET A 1 -1.82 10.51 -14.86
N GLY A 2 -1.94 11.83 -14.83
CA GLY A 2 -1.13 12.75 -15.64
C GLY A 2 0.17 13.15 -14.92
N ALA A 3 1.00 13.97 -15.57
CA ALA A 3 2.34 14.32 -15.04
C ALA A 3 2.30 15.05 -13.69
N TYR A 4 1.30 15.91 -13.48
CA TYR A 4 1.13 16.63 -12.23
C TYR A 4 0.68 15.70 -11.10
N GLU A 5 -0.27 14.81 -11.38
CA GLU A 5 -0.74 13.81 -10.42
C GLU A 5 0.37 12.82 -10.04
N VAL A 6 1.21 12.41 -11.00
CA VAL A 6 2.39 11.57 -10.73
C VAL A 6 3.37 12.28 -9.80
N TRP A 7 3.63 13.57 -10.02
CA TRP A 7 4.50 14.35 -9.14
C TRP A 7 3.93 14.45 -7.73
N ILE A 8 2.63 14.69 -7.58
CA ILE A 8 1.94 14.67 -6.28
C ILE A 8 2.06 13.29 -5.60
N ALA A 9 1.75 12.21 -6.31
CA ALA A 9 1.80 10.85 -5.77
C ALA A 9 3.23 10.50 -5.30
N THR A 10 4.25 10.91 -6.07
CA THR A 10 5.66 10.73 -5.74
C THR A 10 6.03 11.49 -4.45
N LEU A 11 5.60 12.75 -4.31
CA LEU A 11 5.84 13.55 -3.11
C LEU A 11 5.13 12.98 -1.88
N LEU A 12 3.92 12.46 -2.06
CA LEU A 12 3.13 11.85 -0.99
C LEU A 12 3.76 10.54 -0.52
N VAL A 13 4.09 9.62 -1.43
CA VAL A 13 4.67 8.33 -1.05
C VAL A 13 6.05 8.52 -0.39
N ALA A 14 6.86 9.47 -0.84
CA ALA A 14 8.17 9.76 -0.23
C ALA A 14 8.04 10.23 1.23
N ARG A 15 7.11 11.16 1.49
CA ARG A 15 6.84 11.67 2.85
C ARG A 15 6.24 10.60 3.74
N LEU A 16 5.24 9.86 3.24
CA LEU A 16 4.61 8.77 3.98
C LEU A 16 5.60 7.67 4.30
N THR A 17 6.44 7.25 3.33
CA THR A 17 7.46 6.21 3.53
C THR A 17 8.41 6.58 4.67
N THR A 18 8.88 7.83 4.70
CA THR A 18 9.75 8.31 5.78
C THR A 18 9.05 8.20 7.14
N PHE A 19 7.83 8.75 7.25
CA PHE A 19 7.06 8.74 8.49
C PHE A 19 6.74 7.32 8.98
N VAL A 20 6.21 6.46 8.12
CA VAL A 20 5.77 5.10 8.51
C VAL A 20 6.97 4.20 8.83
N HIS A 21 8.12 4.47 8.22
CA HIS A 21 9.37 3.79 8.57
C HIS A 21 9.84 4.20 9.97
N GLN A 22 9.92 5.51 10.24
CA GLN A 22 10.36 6.07 11.54
C GLN A 22 9.47 5.62 12.70
N HIS A 23 8.16 5.57 12.50
CA HIS A 23 7.18 5.19 13.53
C HIS A 23 6.81 3.71 13.51
N GLN A 24 7.44 2.91 12.65
CA GLN A 24 7.19 1.46 12.52
C GLN A 24 5.75 1.06 12.14
N LEU A 25 5.01 1.95 11.49
CA LEU A 25 3.56 1.82 11.26
C LEU A 25 3.18 0.93 10.07
N GLY A 26 4.12 0.56 9.20
CA GLY A 26 3.83 -0.28 8.05
C GLY A 26 4.63 0.10 6.81
N ARG A 27 3.96 0.09 5.65
CA ARG A 27 4.55 0.36 4.33
C ARG A 27 3.66 1.31 3.52
N ALA A 28 4.24 2.39 3.01
CA ALA A 28 3.60 3.20 1.97
C ALA A 28 4.02 2.67 0.59
N VAL A 29 3.08 2.58 -0.33
CA VAL A 29 3.30 2.12 -1.71
C VAL A 29 2.57 3.00 -2.70
N GLN A 30 3.09 3.07 -3.91
CA GLN A 30 2.53 3.78 -5.05
C GLN A 30 2.29 2.77 -6.18
N GLU A 31 1.23 2.96 -6.98
CA GLU A 31 0.86 2.08 -8.11
C GLU A 31 0.77 0.58 -7.75
N MET A 32 0.23 0.25 -6.58
CA MET A 32 0.07 -1.15 -6.16
C MET A 32 -1.35 -1.64 -6.40
N LEU A 33 -1.49 -2.77 -7.11
CA LEU A 33 -2.76 -3.48 -7.19
C LEU A 33 -3.04 -4.20 -5.87
N PHE A 34 -4.14 -3.87 -5.21
CA PHE A 34 -4.63 -4.58 -4.03
C PHE A 34 -5.78 -5.50 -4.41
N ASP A 35 -5.69 -6.76 -3.97
CA ASP A 35 -6.83 -7.64 -3.98
C ASP A 35 -7.65 -7.43 -2.71
N LEU A 36 -8.78 -6.74 -2.87
CA LEU A 36 -9.77 -6.49 -1.82
C LEU A 36 -11.07 -7.23 -2.09
N THR A 37 -11.03 -8.29 -2.92
CA THR A 37 -12.24 -9.02 -3.32
C THR A 37 -12.95 -9.62 -2.12
N SER A 38 -12.21 -10.05 -1.10
CA SER A 38 -12.77 -10.52 0.18
C SER A 38 -13.52 -9.45 0.98
N ALA A 39 -13.15 -8.17 0.84
CA ALA A 39 -13.72 -7.07 1.63
C ALA A 39 -14.81 -6.30 0.88
N ILE A 40 -14.62 -6.05 -0.42
CA ILE A 40 -15.48 -5.17 -1.22
C ILE A 40 -15.78 -5.71 -2.63
N GLY A 41 -15.49 -6.98 -2.89
CA GLY A 41 -15.83 -7.64 -4.16
C GLY A 41 -15.06 -7.16 -5.40
N ARG A 42 -13.93 -6.45 -5.24
CA ARG A 42 -13.11 -5.96 -6.36
C ARG A 42 -11.68 -5.65 -5.98
N LYS A 43 -10.79 -5.69 -6.97
CA LYS A 43 -9.43 -5.14 -6.88
C LYS A 43 -9.43 -3.60 -6.94
N ARG A 44 -8.42 -2.97 -6.35
CA ARG A 44 -8.20 -1.50 -6.38
C ARG A 44 -6.74 -1.21 -6.71
N HIS A 45 -6.51 -0.21 -7.54
CA HIS A 45 -5.17 0.28 -7.89
C HIS A 45 -5.08 1.77 -7.53
N PRO A 46 -4.94 2.11 -6.24
CA PRO A 46 -4.81 3.49 -5.82
C PRO A 46 -3.45 4.05 -6.24
N ASP A 47 -3.40 5.36 -6.47
CA ASP A 47 -2.15 6.07 -6.79
C ASP A 47 -1.15 5.98 -5.62
N VAL A 48 -1.63 6.06 -4.38
CA VAL A 48 -0.84 5.88 -3.15
C VAL A 48 -1.67 5.17 -2.09
N ALA A 49 -1.05 4.23 -1.35
CA ALA A 49 -1.67 3.53 -0.22
C ALA A 49 -0.71 3.34 0.95
N LEU A 50 -1.28 3.23 2.16
CA LEU A 50 -0.58 2.78 3.38
C LEU A 50 -1.12 1.42 3.79
N VAL A 51 -0.24 0.43 3.90
CA VAL A 51 -0.53 -0.87 4.50
C VAL A 51 0.03 -0.89 5.92
N SER A 52 -0.85 -0.94 6.92
CA SER A 52 -0.45 -0.93 8.33
C SER A 52 0.23 -2.25 8.75
N VAL A 53 1.08 -2.17 9.76
CA VAL A 53 1.72 -3.35 10.39
C VAL A 53 0.70 -4.35 10.93
N ASP A 54 -0.44 -3.89 11.46
CA ASP A 54 -1.51 -4.77 11.97
C ASP A 54 -2.15 -5.61 10.86
N ARG A 55 -2.22 -5.06 9.65
CA ARG A 55 -2.72 -5.75 8.45
C ARG A 55 -1.65 -6.62 7.81
N TRP A 56 -0.40 -6.18 7.86
CA TRP A 56 0.72 -6.89 7.25
C TRP A 56 1.99 -6.78 8.11
N PRO A 57 2.27 -7.80 8.94
CA PRO A 57 3.42 -7.79 9.84
C PRO A 57 4.73 -7.53 9.10
N ARG A 58 5.64 -6.79 9.74
CA ARG A 58 6.92 -6.39 9.10
C ARG A 58 7.76 -7.57 8.62
N HIS A 59 7.76 -8.68 9.34
CA HIS A 59 8.50 -9.90 9.00
C HIS A 59 7.81 -10.75 7.91
N ARG A 60 6.55 -10.45 7.55
CA ARG A 60 5.87 -11.10 6.44
C ARG A 60 6.41 -10.55 5.12
N GLN A 61 7.00 -11.42 4.31
CA GLN A 61 7.48 -11.05 2.98
C GLN A 61 6.35 -10.54 2.10
N LEU A 62 6.64 -9.57 1.23
CA LEU A 62 5.70 -9.16 0.20
C LEU A 62 5.49 -10.31 -0.80
N PRO A 63 4.25 -10.52 -1.28
CA PRO A 63 3.98 -11.54 -2.26
C PRO A 63 4.68 -11.21 -3.59
N ARG A 64 5.14 -12.25 -4.29
CA ARG A 64 5.74 -12.12 -5.63
C ARG A 64 4.69 -12.36 -6.72
N THR A 65 3.55 -11.68 -6.60
CA THR A 65 2.38 -11.79 -7.47
C THR A 65 1.94 -10.41 -7.96
N GLU A 66 1.04 -10.35 -8.95
CA GLU A 66 0.54 -9.08 -9.50
C GLU A 66 -0.21 -8.21 -8.48
N ALA A 67 -0.88 -8.83 -7.50
CA ALA A 67 -1.71 -8.15 -6.53
C ALA A 67 -1.24 -8.46 -5.11
N TRP A 68 -1.36 -7.47 -4.23
CA TRP A 68 -1.16 -7.62 -2.80
C TRP A 68 -2.50 -7.94 -2.15
N GLU A 69 -2.67 -9.21 -1.79
CA GLU A 69 -3.82 -9.67 -1.01
C GLU A 69 -3.69 -9.13 0.43
N LEU A 70 -4.67 -8.34 0.87
CA LEU A 70 -4.72 -7.92 2.26
C LEU A 70 -5.49 -8.97 3.07
N ALA A 71 -4.83 -9.53 4.08
CA ALA A 71 -5.49 -10.44 5.01
C ALA A 71 -6.62 -9.70 5.75
N THR A 72 -7.80 -10.32 5.82
CA THR A 72 -8.84 -9.92 6.75
C THR A 72 -8.32 -10.02 8.19
N PRO A 73 -8.73 -9.11 9.09
CA PRO A 73 -8.35 -9.23 10.48
C PRO A 73 -9.01 -10.51 11.03
N SER A 74 -8.28 -11.29 11.83
CA SER A 74 -8.80 -12.47 12.53
C SER A 74 -9.82 -12.05 13.58
#